data_AF-A0A5C8PTI6-F1
#
_entry.id   AF-A0A5C8PTI6-F1
#
_cell.length_a   1.000
_cell.length_b   1.000
_cell.length_c   1.000
_cell.angle_alpha   90.00
_cell.angle_beta   90.00
_cell.angle_gamma   90.00
#
_symmetry.space_group_name_H-M   'P 1'
#
loop_
_entity.id
_entity.type
_entity.pdbx_description
1 polymer ?
#
loop_
_entity_poly.entity_id
_entity_poly.type
_entity_poly.pdbx_seq_one_letter_code
_entity_poly.pdbx_strand_id
1 'polypeptide(L)'
;MVVRNASWFDKLTMKRSAKGAFAMPDAFPFHFLRPWWLIALLPAIAMLVQILRRDRAEAQWRGAIEPHLLKHLVVRPQGLGLVRPAHLVAAALVIGTIALAGPSWRRELPPFVEDKAPLMIALDVSASMGGTDVAPSRLERAKQKIRDLLGARAGARTGLVAYAGSAHLVMPLTDDRAVIEPFLMALAPGLMPVQGKKAVAALTLAAGALAPEPVAGTILLVADDVVGADAAAVQQAAGRNGVVILRVMQPGAAGQMDSSLRSQSVAVTVDDDDIHTLEGRIETHYQAAQAEQVGARWRDEGYWLVLPVALLGLFWFRRGSTVPWVLLVAFALAPAPPARAQEQAAPKFLDLWLTLDQQGRLAFDRGDNAAAAKLFTDPMWRGIAAYRAFDYLAAAEAFRKIDTVEGHFALGNAEAHNHAWEKAIKAYEEVLAAQPGHAAAKQNLAIVRAALEAAEAKRRKEEKGEQPPDMKADETKVDPKQKGGKRVEVQPQDVTTEGAAEAWMRAVQTSPADFLKLKFAIQAAKP
;
A
#
# COMPACT_ATOMS: atom_id res chain seq x y z
N MET A 1 -13.11 41.90 39.07
CA MET A 1 -12.02 42.24 38.13
C MET A 1 -10.77 41.52 38.61
N VAL A 2 -10.19 40.69 37.73
CA VAL A 2 -8.88 40.02 37.84
C VAL A 2 -8.73 38.81 38.80
N VAL A 3 -8.80 37.63 38.16
CA VAL A 3 -7.90 36.46 38.26
C VAL A 3 -7.63 35.85 39.65
N ARG A 4 -8.18 34.64 39.87
CA ARG A 4 -7.63 33.63 40.78
C ARG A 4 -7.67 32.24 40.16
N ASN A 5 -6.53 31.57 40.26
CA ASN A 5 -6.28 30.12 40.28
C ASN A 5 -6.42 29.29 38.99
N ALA A 6 -5.30 29.14 38.30
CA ALA A 6 -4.93 27.92 37.59
C ALA A 6 -3.39 27.74 37.61
N SER A 7 -2.84 27.15 38.67
CA SER A 7 -1.44 26.70 38.67
C SER A 7 -1.22 25.56 39.68
N TRP A 8 -1.67 24.35 39.31
CA TRP A 8 -1.20 23.13 40.00
C TRP A 8 -1.13 21.87 39.13
N PHE A 9 -1.27 21.97 37.80
CA PHE A 9 -1.24 20.78 36.92
C PHE A 9 -0.29 20.91 35.72
N ASP A 10 0.74 21.75 35.82
CA ASP A 10 1.68 22.04 34.72
C ASP A 10 3.13 21.60 35.00
N LYS A 11 3.32 20.60 35.88
CA LYS A 11 4.67 20.11 36.23
C LYS A 11 4.82 18.58 36.29
N LEU A 12 4.18 17.83 35.38
CA LEU A 12 4.38 16.37 35.33
C LEU A 12 4.45 15.71 33.94
N THR A 13 4.55 16.46 32.83
CA THR A 13 4.56 15.84 31.47
C THR A 13 5.69 16.28 30.55
N MET A 14 6.82 16.78 31.07
CA MET A 14 8.04 16.94 30.27
C MET A 14 9.28 16.40 30.97
N LYS A 15 9.47 15.08 30.85
CA LYS A 15 10.77 14.40 30.78
C LYS A 15 10.53 12.91 30.53
N ARG A 16 10.41 12.50 29.27
CA ARG A 16 10.75 11.13 28.87
C ARG A 16 11.97 11.19 27.98
N SER A 17 13.10 11.01 28.66
CA SER A 17 14.42 10.73 28.11
C SER A 17 14.37 9.45 27.27
N ALA A 18 15.02 9.53 26.12
CA ALA A 18 15.34 8.41 25.25
C ALA A 18 16.07 7.30 26.02
N LYS A 19 15.36 6.21 26.28
CA LYS A 19 15.92 4.88 26.49
C LYS A 19 14.95 3.88 25.86
N GLY A 20 15.50 2.98 25.03
CA GLY A 20 14.79 2.03 24.20
C GLY A 20 13.59 1.40 24.91
N ALA A 21 12.41 1.84 24.53
CA ALA A 21 11.18 1.14 24.84
C ALA A 21 10.94 0.18 23.68
N PHE A 22 11.08 -1.10 23.96
CA PHE A 22 10.41 -2.15 23.20
C PHE A 22 8.94 -1.76 23.15
N ALA A 23 8.48 -1.27 21.99
CA ALA A 23 7.08 -0.97 21.78
C ALA A 23 6.33 -2.29 21.94
N MET A 24 5.60 -2.43 23.05
CA MET A 24 4.57 -3.45 23.16
C MET A 24 3.68 -3.30 21.91
N PRO A 25 3.32 -4.38 21.20
CA PRO A 25 2.41 -4.27 20.08
C PRO A 25 1.17 -3.54 20.58
N ASP A 26 0.83 -2.41 19.97
CA ASP A 26 -0.33 -1.61 20.32
C ASP A 26 -1.51 -2.56 20.48
N ALA A 27 -2.12 -2.54 21.67
CA ALA A 27 -3.30 -3.34 21.98
C ALA A 27 -4.29 -3.17 20.81
N PHE A 28 -4.78 -4.29 20.25
CA PHE A 28 -5.72 -4.32 19.13
C PHE A 28 -6.65 -3.10 19.19
N PRO A 29 -6.47 -2.08 18.34
CA PRO A 29 -7.12 -0.80 18.52
C PRO A 29 -8.58 -0.92 18.08
N PHE A 30 -9.40 -1.44 18.98
CA PHE A 30 -10.82 -1.67 18.81
C PHE A 30 -11.60 -0.40 19.14
N HIS A 31 -12.45 0.05 18.23
CA HIS A 31 -13.37 1.16 18.47
C HIS A 31 -14.63 0.98 17.62
N PHE A 32 -15.67 1.75 17.94
CA PHE A 32 -16.92 1.79 17.19
C PHE A 32 -16.94 3.04 16.30
N LEU A 33 -17.24 2.87 15.01
CA LEU A 33 -17.41 3.98 14.07
C LEU A 33 -18.61 4.86 14.43
N ARG A 34 -19.67 4.25 14.98
CA ARG A 34 -20.95 4.90 15.25
C ARG A 34 -21.49 4.49 16.63
N PRO A 35 -20.80 4.87 17.73
CA PRO A 35 -21.11 4.37 19.08
C PRO A 35 -22.53 4.74 19.56
N TRP A 36 -23.14 5.77 19.00
CA TRP A 36 -24.51 6.18 19.32
C TRP A 36 -25.56 5.11 18.99
N TRP A 37 -25.31 4.20 18.05
CA TRP A 37 -26.19 3.06 17.78
C TRP A 37 -26.35 2.13 18.98
N LEU A 38 -25.40 2.12 19.93
CA LEU A 38 -25.52 1.34 21.16
C LEU A 38 -26.71 1.78 22.03
N ILE A 39 -27.28 2.97 21.82
CA ILE A 39 -28.54 3.38 22.47
C ILE A 39 -29.70 2.47 22.04
N ALA A 40 -29.68 1.93 20.82
CA ALA A 40 -30.68 0.97 20.35
C ALA A 40 -30.63 -0.38 21.10
N LEU A 41 -29.63 -0.58 21.96
CA LEU A 41 -29.53 -1.74 22.84
C LEU A 41 -30.51 -1.63 24.02
N LEU A 42 -30.94 -0.41 24.40
CA LEU A 42 -31.94 -0.17 25.45
C LEU A 42 -33.31 -0.80 25.14
N PRO A 43 -33.93 -0.57 23.96
CA PRO A 43 -35.20 -1.25 23.63
C PRO A 43 -35.03 -2.77 23.49
N ALA A 44 -33.87 -3.25 23.02
CA ALA A 44 -33.59 -4.69 22.94
C ALA A 44 -33.52 -5.33 24.35
N ILE A 45 -32.85 -4.67 25.30
CA ILE A 45 -32.82 -5.08 26.72
C ILE A 45 -34.23 -4.99 27.32
N ALA A 46 -34.97 -3.92 27.09
CA ALA A 46 -36.33 -3.75 27.61
C ALA A 46 -37.26 -4.88 27.14
N MET A 47 -37.16 -5.26 25.86
CA MET A 47 -37.85 -6.40 25.29
C MET A 47 -37.43 -7.72 25.96
N LEU A 48 -36.13 -7.95 26.16
CA LEU A 48 -35.62 -9.13 26.86
C LEU A 48 -36.15 -9.21 28.30
N VAL A 49 -36.12 -8.09 29.04
CA VAL A 49 -36.67 -7.98 30.39
C VAL A 49 -38.18 -8.25 30.40
N GLN A 50 -38.94 -7.75 29.43
CA GLN A 50 -40.37 -8.02 29.31
C GLN A 50 -40.67 -9.50 29.06
N ILE A 51 -39.87 -10.17 28.23
CA ILE A 51 -39.96 -11.63 27.98
C ILE A 51 -39.71 -12.39 29.30
N LEU A 52 -38.63 -12.07 30.00
CA LEU A 52 -38.27 -12.70 31.28
C LEU A 52 -39.31 -12.43 32.39
N ARG A 53 -40.00 -11.28 32.34
CA ARG A 53 -41.10 -10.94 33.27
C ARG A 53 -42.40 -11.68 32.94
N ARG A 54 -42.73 -11.89 31.66
CA ARG A 54 -43.91 -12.66 31.24
C ARG A 54 -43.82 -14.13 31.67
N ASP A 55 -42.62 -14.68 31.71
CA ASP A 55 -42.38 -16.04 32.24
C ASP A 55 -42.55 -16.15 33.76
N ARG A 56 -42.60 -15.00 34.44
CA ARG A 56 -42.98 -14.89 35.84
C ARG A 56 -44.46 -14.52 36.01
N ALA A 57 -45.33 -14.82 35.03
CA ALA A 57 -46.77 -14.58 35.15
C ALA A 57 -47.37 -15.17 36.44
N GLU A 58 -46.85 -16.30 36.95
CA GLU A 58 -47.24 -16.82 38.27
C GLU A 58 -46.99 -15.85 39.42
N ALA A 59 -45.95 -15.01 39.33
CA ALA A 59 -45.66 -13.97 40.31
C ALA A 59 -46.56 -12.73 40.17
N GLN A 60 -47.13 -12.47 38.99
CA GLN A 60 -48.10 -11.38 38.80
C GLN A 60 -49.47 -11.69 39.42
N TRP A 61 -49.84 -12.97 39.49
CA TRP A 61 -51.12 -13.42 40.08
C TRP A 61 -50.99 -13.87 41.54
N ARG A 62 -49.77 -13.89 42.11
CA ARG A 62 -49.52 -14.12 43.53
C ARG A 62 -50.10 -12.95 44.34
N GLY A 63 -51.21 -13.21 45.02
CA GLY A 63 -51.95 -12.23 45.84
C GLY A 63 -53.39 -12.00 45.37
N ALA A 64 -53.70 -12.25 44.10
CA ALA A 64 -55.06 -12.16 43.56
C ALA A 64 -55.77 -13.52 43.46
N ILE A 65 -55.00 -14.61 43.36
CA ILE A 65 -55.51 -15.98 43.22
C ILE A 65 -54.78 -16.88 44.21
N GLU A 66 -55.56 -17.72 44.90
CA GLU A 66 -55.11 -18.75 45.84
C GLU A 66 -54.08 -19.71 45.19
N PRO A 67 -52.92 -19.99 45.83
CA PRO A 67 -51.77 -20.65 45.19
C PRO A 67 -52.06 -22.01 44.55
N HIS A 68 -52.97 -22.79 45.15
CA HIS A 68 -53.35 -24.12 44.66
C HIS A 68 -54.18 -24.10 43.36
N LEU A 69 -54.94 -23.04 43.10
CA LEU A 69 -55.74 -22.84 41.88
C LEU A 69 -54.87 -22.36 40.73
N LEU A 70 -53.84 -21.56 41.03
CA LEU A 70 -52.90 -21.01 40.05
C LEU A 70 -52.21 -22.10 39.22
N LYS A 71 -51.89 -23.24 39.86
CA LYS A 71 -51.23 -24.39 39.20
C LYS A 71 -52.09 -25.03 38.09
N HIS A 72 -53.41 -24.90 38.17
CA HIS A 72 -54.35 -25.54 37.23
C HIS A 72 -54.94 -24.56 36.20
N LEU A 73 -54.89 -23.26 36.50
CA LEU A 73 -55.38 -22.19 35.62
C LEU A 73 -54.31 -21.67 34.64
N VAL A 74 -53.03 -21.84 34.97
CA VAL A 74 -51.92 -21.43 34.09
C VAL A 74 -51.60 -22.58 33.13
N VAL A 75 -52.15 -22.50 31.92
CA VAL A 75 -51.74 -23.39 30.81
C VAL A 75 -50.32 -23.01 30.39
N ARG A 76 -49.32 -23.69 30.97
CA ARG A 76 -47.94 -23.58 30.49
C ARG A 76 -47.87 -24.32 29.15
N PRO A 77 -47.40 -23.69 28.05
CA PRO A 77 -47.19 -24.40 26.80
C PRO A 77 -46.19 -25.54 27.05
N GLN A 78 -46.66 -26.78 26.93
CA GLN A 78 -45.85 -27.99 27.05
C GLN A 78 -45.02 -28.15 25.77
N GLY A 79 -43.92 -27.39 25.69
CA GLY A 79 -42.96 -27.49 24.60
C GLY A 79 -41.57 -27.82 25.13
N LEU A 80 -41.03 -28.96 24.72
CA LEU A 80 -39.60 -29.28 24.82
C LEU A 80 -38.84 -28.38 23.82
N GLY A 81 -38.28 -27.27 24.29
CA GLY A 81 -37.43 -26.43 23.44
C GLY A 81 -36.67 -25.38 24.24
N LEU A 82 -35.35 -25.53 24.32
CA LEU A 82 -34.42 -24.67 25.07
C LEU A 82 -34.47 -23.18 24.69
N VAL A 83 -35.08 -22.81 23.55
CA VAL A 83 -35.08 -21.44 23.02
C VAL A 83 -36.44 -21.10 22.38
N ARG A 84 -37.11 -20.07 22.90
CA ARG A 84 -38.34 -19.50 22.33
C ARG A 84 -38.02 -18.47 21.22
N PRO A 85 -38.91 -18.27 20.23
CA PRO A 85 -38.70 -17.31 19.14
C PRO A 85 -38.38 -15.89 19.62
N ALA A 86 -38.98 -15.45 20.73
CA ALA A 86 -38.72 -14.14 21.31
C ALA A 86 -37.27 -13.93 21.78
N HIS A 87 -36.59 -14.99 22.25
CA HIS A 87 -35.16 -14.93 22.61
C HIS A 87 -34.28 -14.81 21.37
N LEU A 88 -34.67 -15.44 20.25
CA LEU A 88 -33.97 -15.33 18.97
C LEU A 88 -34.08 -13.91 18.40
N VAL A 89 -35.26 -13.29 18.49
CA VAL A 89 -35.47 -11.88 18.10
C VAL A 89 -34.61 -10.95 18.95
N ALA A 90 -34.62 -11.13 20.27
CA ALA A 90 -33.82 -10.30 21.17
C ALA A 90 -32.32 -10.45 20.89
N ALA A 91 -31.84 -11.68 20.67
CA ALA A 91 -30.45 -11.93 20.29
C ALA A 91 -30.09 -11.30 18.93
N ALA A 92 -30.95 -11.42 17.92
CA ALA A 92 -30.75 -10.82 16.60
C ALA A 92 -30.71 -9.28 16.68
N LEU A 93 -31.57 -8.67 17.51
CA LEU A 93 -31.56 -7.22 17.73
C LEU A 93 -30.28 -6.75 18.43
N VAL A 94 -29.81 -7.46 19.46
CA VAL A 94 -28.54 -7.13 20.13
C VAL A 94 -27.36 -7.24 19.16
N ILE A 95 -27.25 -8.35 18.43
CA ILE A 95 -26.15 -8.56 17.48
C ILE A 95 -26.23 -7.54 16.33
N GLY A 96 -27.42 -7.27 15.79
CA GLY A 96 -27.63 -6.27 14.75
C GLY A 96 -27.32 -4.85 15.22
N THR A 97 -27.58 -4.52 16.48
CA THR A 97 -27.24 -3.22 17.08
C THR A 97 -25.72 -3.05 17.19
N ILE A 98 -25.02 -4.11 17.60
CA ILE A 98 -23.55 -4.12 17.63
C ILE A 98 -23.01 -3.99 16.20
N ALA A 99 -23.60 -4.68 15.21
CA ALA A 99 -23.24 -4.55 13.80
C ALA A 99 -23.35 -3.10 13.30
N LEU A 100 -24.47 -2.43 13.62
CA LEU A 100 -24.72 -1.03 13.22
C LEU A 100 -23.81 -0.02 13.93
N ALA A 101 -23.33 -0.35 15.14
CA ALA A 101 -22.34 0.48 15.83
C ALA A 101 -20.97 0.48 15.11
N GLY A 102 -20.76 -0.44 14.18
CA GLY A 102 -19.58 -0.51 13.31
C GLY A 102 -18.31 -0.85 14.08
N PRO A 103 -18.20 -2.05 14.70
CA PRO A 103 -16.99 -2.49 15.36
C PRO A 103 -15.87 -2.56 14.33
N SER A 104 -14.74 -1.93 14.65
CA SER A 104 -13.67 -1.70 13.69
C SER A 104 -12.32 -1.98 14.34
N TRP A 105 -11.54 -2.87 13.70
CA TRP A 105 -10.21 -3.28 14.14
C TRP A 105 -9.19 -3.30 12.98
N ARG A 106 -9.59 -2.87 11.78
CA ARG A 106 -8.73 -2.71 10.60
C ARG A 106 -8.84 -1.29 10.08
N ARG A 107 -7.73 -0.76 9.55
CA ARG A 107 -7.68 0.53 8.87
C ARG A 107 -7.66 0.29 7.36
N GLU A 108 -8.35 1.14 6.61
CA GLU A 108 -8.40 1.17 5.16
C GLU A 108 -7.72 2.46 4.67
N LEU A 109 -6.89 2.31 3.65
CA LEU A 109 -6.11 3.40 3.06
C LEU A 109 -6.97 4.19 2.06
N PRO A 110 -6.73 5.50 1.89
CA PRO A 110 -7.36 6.25 0.82
C PRO A 110 -6.97 5.68 -0.54
N PRO A 111 -7.91 5.57 -1.50
CA PRO A 111 -7.71 4.81 -2.73
C PRO A 111 -6.65 5.37 -3.73
N PHE A 112 -6.13 6.58 -3.48
CA PHE A 112 -5.18 7.28 -4.35
C PHE A 112 -3.76 7.36 -3.78
N VAL A 113 -3.52 6.73 -2.64
CA VAL A 113 -2.16 6.55 -2.13
C VAL A 113 -1.62 5.28 -2.78
N GLU A 114 -0.37 5.30 -3.24
CA GLU A 114 0.27 4.11 -3.81
C GLU A 114 0.16 2.96 -2.81
N ASP A 115 -0.44 1.83 -3.21
CA ASP A 115 -0.72 0.73 -2.27
C ASP A 115 0.54 0.01 -1.79
N LYS A 116 1.68 0.22 -2.47
CA LYS A 116 2.92 -0.52 -2.19
C LYS A 116 4.03 0.41 -1.70
N ALA A 117 4.68 0.02 -0.61
CA ALA A 117 5.77 0.76 -0.01
C ALA A 117 6.92 1.08 -0.99
N PRO A 118 7.46 2.31 -0.98
CA PRO A 118 8.74 2.61 -1.60
C PRO A 118 9.84 1.70 -1.00
N LEU A 119 10.59 1.04 -1.88
CA LEU A 119 11.62 0.07 -1.49
C LEU A 119 12.98 0.48 -2.05
N MET A 120 14.00 0.59 -1.20
CA MET A 120 15.40 0.67 -1.65
C MET A 120 16.11 -0.64 -1.38
N ILE A 121 16.63 -1.27 -2.43
CA ILE A 121 17.42 -2.50 -2.31
C ILE A 121 18.90 -2.12 -2.22
N ALA A 122 19.56 -2.46 -1.13
CA ALA A 122 20.99 -2.33 -0.94
C ALA A 122 21.64 -3.72 -1.10
N LEU A 123 22.21 -3.99 -2.27
CA LEU A 123 22.83 -5.27 -2.60
C LEU A 123 24.34 -5.25 -2.34
N ASP A 124 24.80 -6.21 -1.54
CA ASP A 124 26.21 -6.51 -1.36
C ASP A 124 26.77 -7.11 -2.65
N VAL A 125 27.81 -6.49 -3.19
CA VAL A 125 28.57 -6.95 -4.35
C VAL A 125 30.05 -7.09 -3.99
N SER A 126 30.37 -7.41 -2.75
CA SER A 126 31.75 -7.71 -2.31
C SER A 126 32.20 -9.10 -2.78
N ALA A 127 33.50 -9.36 -2.69
CA ALA A 127 34.09 -10.65 -3.13
C ALA A 127 33.49 -11.88 -2.40
N SER A 128 33.01 -11.74 -1.17
CA SER A 128 32.40 -12.86 -0.42
C SER A 128 31.05 -13.30 -1.00
N MET A 129 30.37 -12.43 -1.74
CA MET A 129 29.15 -12.77 -2.49
C MET A 129 29.44 -13.66 -3.70
N GLY A 130 30.71 -13.87 -4.06
CA GLY A 130 31.14 -14.89 -5.03
C GLY A 130 31.12 -16.32 -4.48
N GLY A 131 30.84 -16.53 -3.18
CA GLY A 131 30.77 -17.86 -2.58
C GLY A 131 29.71 -18.76 -3.22
N THR A 132 29.97 -20.07 -3.27
CA THR A 132 29.13 -21.08 -3.94
C THR A 132 28.40 -22.02 -2.96
N ASP A 133 28.41 -21.71 -1.66
CA ASP A 133 27.62 -22.41 -0.64
C ASP A 133 26.12 -22.32 -0.88
N VAL A 134 25.68 -21.25 -1.57
CA VAL A 134 24.33 -21.13 -2.12
C VAL A 134 24.43 -21.12 -3.65
N ALA A 135 23.89 -22.15 -4.30
CA ALA A 135 24.00 -22.30 -5.75
C ALA A 135 23.20 -21.23 -6.52
N PRO A 136 23.70 -20.72 -7.66
CA PRO A 136 25.01 -21.01 -8.26
C PRO A 136 26.16 -20.21 -7.60
N SER A 137 25.89 -18.98 -7.17
CA SER A 137 26.70 -18.22 -6.22
C SER A 137 25.77 -17.36 -5.35
N ARG A 138 26.25 -16.86 -4.21
CA ARG A 138 25.44 -15.97 -3.34
C ARG A 138 24.93 -14.75 -4.12
N LEU A 139 25.78 -14.10 -4.92
CA LEU A 139 25.36 -12.94 -5.71
C LEU A 139 24.31 -13.29 -6.76
N GLU A 140 24.50 -14.39 -7.50
CA GLU A 140 23.53 -14.80 -8.51
C GLU A 140 22.20 -15.24 -7.87
N ARG A 141 22.24 -15.90 -6.70
CA ARG A 141 21.05 -16.18 -5.91
C ARG A 141 20.37 -14.88 -5.44
N ALA A 142 21.14 -13.91 -4.98
CA ALA A 142 20.63 -12.61 -4.54
C ALA A 142 19.92 -11.87 -5.68
N LYS A 143 20.53 -11.83 -6.87
CA LYS A 143 19.92 -11.25 -8.08
C LYS A 143 18.62 -11.95 -8.45
N GLN A 144 18.59 -13.28 -8.41
CA GLN A 144 17.37 -14.05 -8.67
C GLN A 144 16.27 -13.68 -7.68
N LYS A 145 16.55 -13.69 -6.38
CA LYS A 145 15.57 -13.33 -5.33
C LYS A 145 15.10 -11.88 -5.43
N ILE A 146 15.97 -10.96 -5.81
CA ILE A 146 15.58 -9.57 -6.10
C ILE A 146 14.62 -9.52 -7.30
N ARG A 147 14.86 -10.27 -8.38
CA ARG A 147 13.93 -10.34 -9.53
C ARG A 147 12.58 -10.94 -9.14
N ASP A 148 12.57 -11.95 -8.30
CA ASP A 148 11.35 -12.58 -7.78
C ASP A 148 10.56 -11.57 -6.92
N LEU A 149 11.26 -10.83 -6.05
CA LEU A 149 10.66 -9.75 -5.25
C LEU A 149 10.11 -8.60 -6.12
N LEU A 150 10.84 -8.18 -7.16
CA LEU A 150 10.36 -7.17 -8.12
C LEU A 150 9.10 -7.65 -8.86
N GLY A 151 8.95 -8.96 -9.07
CA GLY A 151 7.74 -9.57 -9.64
C GLY A 151 6.55 -9.54 -8.71
N ALA A 152 6.73 -10.01 -7.47
CA ALA A 152 5.68 -9.93 -6.44
C ALA A 152 5.23 -8.48 -6.21
N ARG A 153 6.17 -7.53 -6.29
CA ARG A 153 5.94 -6.11 -6.09
C ARG A 153 5.70 -5.32 -7.40
N ALA A 154 5.07 -5.93 -8.41
CA ALA A 154 4.74 -5.22 -9.66
C ALA A 154 4.01 -3.88 -9.38
N GLY A 155 4.49 -2.80 -10.01
CA GLY A 155 3.99 -1.43 -9.85
C GLY A 155 4.48 -0.70 -8.59
N ALA A 156 5.30 -1.31 -7.73
CA ALA A 156 5.89 -0.65 -6.56
C ALA A 156 7.16 0.10 -6.93
N ARG A 157 7.30 1.35 -6.47
CA ARG A 157 8.53 2.11 -6.63
C ARG A 157 9.69 1.43 -5.91
N THR A 158 10.66 0.97 -6.69
CA THR A 158 11.85 0.29 -6.20
C THR A 158 13.10 0.98 -6.72
N GLY A 159 14.08 1.20 -5.85
CA GLY A 159 15.41 1.66 -6.23
C GLY A 159 16.48 0.63 -5.88
N LEU A 160 17.68 0.80 -6.44
CA LEU A 160 18.79 -0.14 -6.30
C LEU A 160 20.08 0.61 -5.95
N VAL A 161 20.75 0.13 -4.91
CA VAL A 161 22.06 0.54 -4.43
C VAL A 161 22.97 -0.69 -4.46
N ALA A 162 24.16 -0.53 -5.01
CA ALA A 162 25.21 -1.55 -4.92
C ALA A 162 26.28 -1.08 -3.94
N TYR A 163 26.76 -1.99 -3.08
CA TYR A 163 27.80 -1.65 -2.13
C TYR A 163 28.84 -2.76 -1.93
N ALA A 164 30.04 -2.32 -1.55
CA ALA A 164 31.16 -3.12 -1.09
C ALA A 164 31.99 -2.25 -0.11
N GLY A 165 33.21 -1.85 -0.45
CA GLY A 165 33.99 -0.88 0.33
C GLY A 165 33.51 0.57 0.19
N SER A 166 32.73 0.84 -0.86
CA SER A 166 31.97 2.07 -1.11
C SER A 166 30.52 1.71 -1.44
N ALA A 167 29.60 2.69 -1.43
CA ALA A 167 28.19 2.50 -1.78
C ALA A 167 27.78 3.47 -2.89
N HIS A 168 27.04 3.00 -3.88
CA HIS A 168 26.68 3.78 -5.06
C HIS A 168 25.22 3.54 -5.49
N LEU A 169 24.53 4.60 -5.87
CA LEU A 169 23.18 4.53 -6.43
C LEU A 169 23.23 3.95 -7.84
N VAL A 170 22.67 2.75 -8.03
CA VAL A 170 22.49 2.12 -9.34
C VAL A 170 21.28 2.74 -10.03
N MET A 171 20.13 2.65 -9.38
CA MET A 171 18.84 3.10 -9.88
C MET A 171 18.12 3.93 -8.81
N PRO A 172 17.62 5.15 -9.11
CA PRO A 172 16.67 5.83 -8.25
C PRO A 172 15.35 5.04 -8.17
N LEU A 173 14.44 5.46 -7.29
CA LEU A 173 13.10 4.88 -7.19
C LEU A 173 12.37 4.96 -8.54
N THR A 174 11.95 3.81 -9.06
CA THR A 174 11.14 3.67 -10.26
C THR A 174 10.13 2.54 -10.09
N ASP A 175 8.96 2.68 -10.67
CA ASP A 175 7.92 1.65 -10.78
C ASP A 175 8.16 0.69 -11.96
N ASP A 176 9.07 1.04 -12.88
CA ASP A 176 9.41 0.22 -14.05
C ASP A 176 10.51 -0.80 -13.74
N ARG A 177 10.08 -2.04 -13.51
CA ARG A 177 10.98 -3.19 -13.33
C ARG A 177 11.91 -3.40 -14.53
N ALA A 178 11.45 -3.17 -15.76
CA ALA A 178 12.23 -3.43 -16.97
C ALA A 178 13.47 -2.53 -17.05
N VAL A 179 13.44 -1.38 -16.37
CA VAL A 179 14.57 -0.48 -16.24
C VAL A 179 15.58 -0.99 -15.20
N ILE A 180 15.13 -1.61 -14.10
CA ILE A 180 16.02 -2.09 -13.03
C ILE A 180 16.80 -3.35 -13.46
N GLU A 181 16.14 -4.28 -14.15
CA GLU A 181 16.69 -5.62 -14.44
C GLU A 181 18.05 -5.62 -15.16
N PRO A 182 18.27 -4.85 -16.25
CA PRO A 182 19.55 -4.84 -16.95
C PRO A 182 20.71 -4.40 -16.05
N PHE A 183 20.48 -3.44 -15.17
CA PHE A 183 21.50 -2.94 -14.24
C PHE A 183 21.75 -3.92 -13.10
N LEU A 184 20.70 -4.57 -12.58
CA LEU A 184 20.83 -5.62 -11.57
C LEU A 184 21.68 -6.79 -12.10
N MET A 185 21.40 -7.25 -13.32
CA MET A 185 22.13 -8.37 -13.94
C MET A 185 23.61 -8.03 -14.18
N ALA A 186 23.90 -6.76 -14.48
CA ALA A 186 25.25 -6.27 -14.72
C ALA A 186 26.12 -6.14 -13.45
N LEU A 187 25.55 -6.22 -12.25
CA LEU A 187 26.30 -6.12 -11.01
C LEU A 187 27.24 -7.32 -10.81
N ALA A 188 28.51 -7.07 -10.55
CA ALA A 188 29.52 -8.11 -10.30
C ALA A 188 30.56 -7.61 -9.29
N PRO A 189 31.26 -8.50 -8.55
CA PRO A 189 32.18 -8.05 -7.52
C PRO A 189 33.36 -7.21 -8.01
N GLY A 190 33.81 -7.43 -9.25
CA GLY A 190 34.87 -6.63 -9.89
C GLY A 190 34.44 -5.24 -10.37
N LEU A 191 33.17 -4.88 -10.21
CA LEU A 191 32.61 -3.60 -10.66
C LEU A 191 32.81 -2.47 -9.64
N MET A 192 33.00 -2.82 -8.37
CA MET A 192 33.17 -1.85 -7.30
C MET A 192 34.59 -1.29 -7.22
N PRO A 193 34.76 0.04 -7.07
CA PRO A 193 36.08 0.67 -7.03
C PRO A 193 36.85 0.38 -5.74
N VAL A 194 36.14 0.21 -4.62
CA VAL A 194 36.72 -0.06 -3.30
C VAL A 194 36.19 -1.38 -2.77
N GLN A 195 37.09 -2.28 -2.39
CA GLN A 195 36.76 -3.56 -1.75
C GLN A 195 36.43 -3.38 -0.26
N GLY A 196 35.52 -4.19 0.28
CA GLY A 196 35.07 -4.12 1.68
C GLY A 196 33.58 -4.42 1.85
N LYS A 197 33.02 -4.17 3.04
CA LYS A 197 31.61 -4.40 3.40
C LYS A 197 30.99 -3.26 4.23
N LYS A 198 30.86 -2.07 3.66
CA LYS A 198 30.31 -0.88 4.33
C LYS A 198 28.79 -0.81 4.21
N ALA A 199 28.07 -1.71 4.89
CA ALA A 199 26.60 -1.75 4.88
C ALA A 199 25.97 -0.43 5.37
N VAL A 200 26.54 0.20 6.41
CA VAL A 200 26.06 1.48 6.96
C VAL A 200 26.04 2.59 5.90
N ALA A 201 27.08 2.67 5.06
CA ALA A 201 27.14 3.67 3.98
C ALA A 201 26.05 3.43 2.93
N ALA A 202 25.76 2.17 2.62
CA ALA A 202 24.68 1.80 1.70
C ALA A 202 23.31 2.16 2.27
N LEU A 203 23.07 1.90 3.56
CA LEU A 203 21.85 2.27 4.27
C LEU A 203 21.65 3.79 4.30
N THR A 204 22.70 4.57 4.59
CA THR A 204 22.63 6.04 4.57
C THR A 204 22.29 6.58 3.18
N LEU A 205 22.92 6.04 2.13
CA LEU A 205 22.64 6.44 0.76
C LEU A 205 21.21 6.06 0.34
N ALA A 206 20.75 4.86 0.70
CA ALA A 206 19.37 4.41 0.46
C ALA A 206 18.35 5.27 1.22
N ALA A 207 18.61 5.62 2.48
CA ALA A 207 17.76 6.51 3.26
C ALA A 207 17.68 7.92 2.64
N GLY A 208 18.79 8.44 2.11
CA GLY A 208 18.81 9.69 1.37
C GLY A 208 17.97 9.64 0.08
N ALA A 209 18.00 8.53 -0.64
CA ALA A 209 17.16 8.32 -1.83
C ALA A 209 15.66 8.24 -1.50
N LEU A 210 15.29 7.77 -0.30
CA LEU A 210 13.91 7.72 0.21
C LEU A 210 13.45 9.03 0.91
N ALA A 211 14.34 10.00 1.08
CA ALA A 211 14.00 11.27 1.74
C ALA A 211 12.87 12.07 1.05
N PRO A 212 12.78 12.10 -0.30
CA PRO A 212 11.71 12.84 -0.99
C PRO A 212 10.32 12.21 -0.88
N GLU A 213 10.23 10.91 -0.57
CA GLU A 213 8.93 10.23 -0.50
C GLU A 213 8.10 10.78 0.67
N PRO A 214 6.79 10.95 0.54
CA PRO A 214 5.96 11.47 1.63
C PRO A 214 6.01 10.52 2.84
N VAL A 215 5.83 9.23 2.56
CA VAL A 215 5.80 8.13 3.54
C VAL A 215 7.18 7.50 3.71
N ALA A 216 7.50 7.10 4.95
CA ALA A 216 8.71 6.32 5.19
C ALA A 216 8.66 4.99 4.43
N GLY A 217 9.73 4.70 3.69
CA GLY A 217 9.85 3.46 2.92
C GLY A 217 10.55 2.35 3.70
N THR A 218 10.93 1.30 2.98
CA THR A 218 11.75 0.21 3.51
C THR A 218 13.06 0.11 2.77
N ILE A 219 14.15 -0.18 3.48
CA ILE A 219 15.46 -0.51 2.92
C ILE A 219 15.68 -2.01 3.08
N LEU A 220 15.78 -2.73 1.97
CA LEU A 220 16.13 -4.15 1.93
C LEU A 220 17.64 -4.29 1.76
N LEU A 221 18.33 -4.71 2.82
CA LEU A 221 19.75 -5.05 2.77
C LEU A 221 19.90 -6.52 2.35
N VAL A 222 20.53 -6.77 1.20
CA VAL A 222 20.79 -8.12 0.69
C VAL A 222 22.27 -8.41 0.81
N ALA A 223 22.64 -9.28 1.75
CA ALA A 223 24.04 -9.54 2.10
C ALA A 223 24.25 -10.96 2.60
N ASP A 224 25.48 -11.46 2.52
CA ASP A 224 25.89 -12.71 3.18
C ASP A 224 26.17 -12.51 4.67
N ASP A 225 26.68 -11.33 5.05
CA ASP A 225 27.02 -10.96 6.42
C ASP A 225 27.00 -9.43 6.60
N VAL A 226 26.86 -8.94 7.83
CA VAL A 226 26.95 -7.50 8.15
C VAL A 226 28.04 -7.32 9.20
N VAL A 227 29.19 -6.82 8.76
CA VAL A 227 30.40 -6.71 9.58
C VAL A 227 30.55 -5.29 10.13
N GLY A 228 30.85 -5.18 11.42
CA GLY A 228 31.20 -3.90 12.06
C GLY A 228 30.02 -2.94 12.26
N ALA A 229 28.79 -3.42 12.18
CA ALA A 229 27.59 -2.66 12.50
C ALA A 229 26.68 -3.48 13.43
N ASP A 230 26.19 -2.84 14.49
CA ASP A 230 25.15 -3.37 15.36
C ASP A 230 23.77 -2.90 14.88
N ALA A 231 22.71 -3.38 15.53
CA ALA A 231 21.35 -2.96 15.20
C ALA A 231 21.13 -1.44 15.39
N ALA A 232 21.83 -0.81 16.33
CA ALA A 232 21.70 0.63 16.56
C ALA A 232 22.27 1.44 15.39
N ALA A 233 23.46 1.08 14.90
CA ALA A 233 24.09 1.74 13.75
C ALA A 233 23.27 1.54 12.46
N VAL A 234 22.72 0.34 12.25
CA VAL A 234 21.82 0.04 11.12
C VAL A 234 20.57 0.91 11.18
N GLN A 235 19.91 0.98 12.34
CA GLN A 235 18.70 1.79 12.51
C GLN A 235 18.99 3.28 12.35
N GLN A 236 20.11 3.76 12.91
CA GLN A 236 20.52 5.16 12.78
C GLN A 236 20.78 5.55 11.31
N ALA A 237 21.42 4.66 10.54
CA ALA A 237 21.69 4.91 9.13
C ALA A 237 20.43 4.89 8.25
N ALA A 238 19.43 4.10 8.61
CA ALA A 238 18.15 4.02 7.92
C ALA A 238 17.21 5.21 8.20
N GLY A 239 17.41 5.90 9.33
CA GLY A 239 16.63 7.07 9.74
C GLY A 239 15.18 6.70 10.06
N ARG A 240 14.23 7.29 9.32
CA ARG A 240 12.79 7.01 9.47
C ARG A 240 12.33 5.72 8.79
N ASN A 241 13.16 5.12 7.94
CA ASN A 241 12.79 3.99 7.10
C ASN A 241 12.93 2.66 7.86
N GLY A 242 12.09 1.69 7.54
CA GLY A 242 12.24 0.32 8.04
C GLY A 242 13.45 -0.37 7.40
N VAL A 243 14.11 -1.27 8.12
CA VAL A 243 15.20 -2.10 7.57
C VAL A 243 14.80 -3.55 7.61
N VAL A 244 14.93 -4.22 6.46
CA VAL A 244 14.76 -5.66 6.35
C VAL A 244 16.06 -6.23 5.78
N ILE A 245 16.55 -7.33 6.35
CA ILE A 245 17.81 -7.96 5.92
C ILE A 245 17.49 -9.31 5.29
N LEU A 246 17.83 -9.49 4.02
CA LEU A 246 17.86 -10.80 3.37
C LEU A 246 19.29 -11.35 3.44
N ARG A 247 19.44 -12.46 4.15
CA ARG A 247 20.73 -13.11 4.39
C ARG A 247 20.96 -14.22 3.38
N VAL A 248 21.92 -14.01 2.49
CA VAL A 248 22.23 -14.92 1.38
C VAL A 248 23.42 -15.81 1.75
N MET A 249 23.16 -16.75 2.66
CA MET A 249 24.13 -17.74 3.11
C MET A 249 23.39 -19.04 3.51
N GLN A 250 24.11 -20.16 3.61
CA GLN A 250 23.48 -21.39 4.08
C GLN A 250 22.85 -21.25 5.49
N PRO A 251 21.66 -21.84 5.73
CA PRO A 251 21.08 -21.94 7.05
C PRO A 251 22.06 -22.57 8.06
N GLY A 252 22.33 -21.89 9.17
CA GLY A 252 23.24 -22.38 10.22
C GLY A 252 24.71 -21.98 10.07
N ALA A 253 25.13 -21.38 8.95
CA ALA A 253 26.47 -20.85 8.83
C ALA A 253 26.69 -19.67 9.81
N ALA A 254 27.79 -19.73 10.57
CA ALA A 254 28.15 -18.70 11.54
C ALA A 254 28.81 -17.50 10.84
N GLY A 255 28.02 -16.46 10.58
CA GLY A 255 28.54 -15.14 10.18
C GLY A 255 29.07 -14.35 11.38
N GLN A 256 29.67 -13.19 11.11
CA GLN A 256 30.10 -12.19 12.10
C GLN A 256 28.99 -11.18 12.43
N MET A 257 27.84 -11.26 11.75
CA MET A 257 26.65 -10.44 12.02
C MET A 257 26.20 -10.57 13.47
N ASP A 258 25.92 -9.41 14.07
CA ASP A 258 25.37 -9.28 15.41
C ASP A 258 24.12 -10.14 15.62
N SER A 259 23.98 -10.68 16.83
CA SER A 259 22.90 -11.59 17.20
C SER A 259 21.51 -10.97 17.05
N SER A 260 21.37 -9.66 17.30
CA SER A 260 20.09 -8.95 17.19
C SER A 260 19.70 -8.72 15.72
N LEU A 261 20.67 -8.43 14.85
CA LEU A 261 20.46 -8.34 13.41
C LEU A 261 20.15 -9.71 12.81
N ARG A 262 20.80 -10.76 13.30
CA ARG A 262 20.59 -12.13 12.83
C ARG A 262 19.17 -12.62 13.10
N SER A 263 18.63 -12.35 14.29
CA SER A 263 17.24 -12.74 14.62
C SER A 263 16.19 -11.97 13.80
N GLN A 264 16.53 -10.76 13.36
CA GLN A 264 15.69 -9.93 12.50
C GLN A 264 15.91 -10.18 11.01
N SER A 265 16.91 -10.95 10.62
CA SER A 265 17.17 -11.29 9.20
C SER A 265 16.24 -12.41 8.70
N VAL A 266 15.93 -12.38 7.41
CA VAL A 266 15.28 -13.48 6.67
C VAL A 266 16.38 -14.24 5.96
N ALA A 267 16.50 -15.55 6.20
CA ALA A 267 17.44 -16.38 5.46
C ALA A 267 16.87 -16.71 4.07
N VAL A 268 17.73 -16.77 3.06
CA VAL A 268 17.32 -17.17 1.72
C VAL A 268 16.80 -18.61 1.71
N THR A 269 15.66 -18.84 1.06
CA THR A 269 15.06 -20.17 0.89
C THR A 269 15.13 -20.61 -0.57
N VAL A 270 14.93 -21.91 -0.81
CA VAL A 270 14.93 -22.49 -2.17
C VAL A 270 13.60 -22.20 -2.88
N ASP A 271 12.51 -22.18 -2.11
CA ASP A 271 11.15 -21.76 -2.50
C ASP A 271 10.95 -20.24 -2.31
N ASP A 272 9.71 -19.75 -2.39
CA ASP A 272 9.36 -18.34 -2.28
C ASP A 272 8.95 -17.90 -0.85
N ASP A 273 9.15 -18.74 0.17
CA ASP A 273 8.79 -18.43 1.56
C ASP A 273 9.55 -17.19 2.08
N ASP A 274 10.81 -17.02 1.68
CA ASP A 274 11.59 -15.83 1.99
C ASP A 274 10.97 -14.57 1.36
N ILE A 275 10.55 -14.63 0.09
CA ILE A 275 9.91 -13.52 -0.61
C ILE A 275 8.58 -13.14 0.07
N HIS A 276 7.73 -14.11 0.41
CA HIS A 276 6.48 -13.85 1.12
C HIS A 276 6.72 -13.22 2.50
N THR A 277 7.74 -13.69 3.22
CA THR A 277 8.13 -13.11 4.51
C THR A 277 8.64 -11.68 4.36
N LEU A 278 9.47 -11.41 3.34
CA LEU A 278 9.97 -10.07 3.05
C LEU A 278 8.83 -9.13 2.70
N GLU A 279 7.91 -9.55 1.81
CA GLU A 279 6.76 -8.74 1.41
C GLU A 279 5.88 -8.37 2.61
N GLY A 280 5.53 -9.34 3.45
CA GLY A 280 4.74 -9.09 4.65
C GLY A 280 5.40 -8.11 5.62
N ARG A 281 6.73 -8.18 5.79
CA ARG A 281 7.48 -7.23 6.64
C ARG A 281 7.53 -5.83 6.05
N ILE A 282 7.81 -5.70 4.75
CA ILE A 282 7.82 -4.41 4.05
C ILE A 282 6.44 -3.76 4.14
N GLU A 283 5.38 -4.54 3.92
CA GLU A 283 4.01 -4.05 3.99
C GLU A 283 3.66 -3.61 5.42
N THR A 284 4.05 -4.37 6.43
CA THR A 284 3.83 -4.00 7.84
C THR A 284 4.51 -2.68 8.20
N HIS A 285 5.76 -2.46 7.78
CA HIS A 285 6.45 -1.19 8.00
C HIS A 285 5.74 -0.03 7.31
N TYR A 286 5.27 -0.24 6.09
CA TYR A 286 4.58 0.77 5.31
C TYR A 286 3.23 1.15 5.91
N GLN A 287 2.44 0.16 6.32
CA GLN A 287 1.15 0.38 6.97
C GLN A 287 1.33 1.15 8.29
N ALA A 288 2.37 0.85 9.07
CA ALA A 288 2.69 1.59 10.28
C ALA A 288 3.06 3.06 9.97
N ALA A 289 3.88 3.31 8.95
CA ALA A 289 4.29 4.65 8.56
C ALA A 289 3.13 5.48 7.94
N GLN A 290 2.30 4.86 7.10
CA GLN A 290 1.13 5.51 6.50
C GLN A 290 0.07 5.86 7.54
N ALA A 291 -0.18 4.97 8.49
CA ALA A 291 -1.14 5.16 9.56
C ALA A 291 -0.87 6.43 10.39
N GLU A 292 0.41 6.81 10.51
CA GLU A 292 0.85 8.01 11.22
C GLU A 292 0.69 9.29 10.38
N GLN A 293 0.87 9.21 9.05
CA GLN A 293 0.97 10.39 8.19
C GLN A 293 -0.26 10.71 7.33
N VAL A 294 -0.98 9.70 6.83
CA VAL A 294 -1.96 9.87 5.74
C VAL A 294 -3.42 9.84 6.24
N GLY A 295 -3.63 9.72 7.56
CA GLY A 295 -4.98 9.76 8.15
C GLY A 295 -5.81 8.55 7.71
N ALA A 296 -5.37 7.35 8.08
CA ALA A 296 -6.05 6.12 7.72
C ALA A 296 -7.50 6.08 8.25
N ARG A 297 -8.46 5.69 7.39
CA ARG A 297 -9.88 5.56 7.76
C ARG A 297 -10.12 4.19 8.38
N TRP A 298 -10.96 4.10 9.39
CA TRP A 298 -11.32 2.79 9.96
C TRP A 298 -12.30 2.05 9.06
N ARG A 299 -12.02 0.76 8.82
CA ARG A 299 -12.89 -0.14 8.06
C ARG A 299 -13.97 -0.68 8.97
N ASP A 300 -15.22 -0.55 8.55
CA ASP A 300 -16.36 -1.14 9.24
C ASP A 300 -16.33 -2.67 9.08
N GLU A 301 -16.12 -3.39 10.18
CA GLU A 301 -16.14 -4.86 10.22
C GLU A 301 -17.45 -5.41 10.83
N GLY A 302 -18.45 -4.55 11.04
CA GLY A 302 -19.76 -4.92 11.57
C GLY A 302 -20.53 -5.87 10.65
N TYR A 303 -20.24 -5.90 9.35
CA TYR A 303 -20.91 -6.77 8.38
C TYR A 303 -20.74 -8.27 8.69
N TRP A 304 -19.66 -8.69 9.37
CA TRP A 304 -19.50 -10.08 9.79
C TRP A 304 -20.61 -10.55 10.73
N LEU A 305 -21.19 -9.63 11.50
CA LEU A 305 -22.29 -9.92 12.42
C LEU A 305 -23.64 -10.12 11.70
N VAL A 306 -23.73 -9.85 10.40
CA VAL A 306 -24.92 -10.18 9.59
C VAL A 306 -25.07 -11.70 9.44
N LEU A 307 -23.98 -12.47 9.36
CA LEU A 307 -24.01 -13.93 9.26
C LEU A 307 -24.69 -14.60 10.47
N PRO A 308 -24.32 -14.32 11.74
CA PRO A 308 -25.02 -14.89 12.88
C PRO A 308 -26.47 -14.39 12.99
N VAL A 309 -26.77 -13.15 12.59
CA VAL A 309 -28.17 -12.67 12.51
C VAL A 309 -28.98 -13.46 11.49
N ALA A 310 -28.41 -13.73 10.31
CA ALA A 310 -29.04 -14.57 9.29
C ALA A 310 -29.25 -16.01 9.78
N LEU A 311 -28.28 -16.58 10.50
CA LEU A 311 -28.39 -17.91 11.11
C LEU A 311 -29.52 -17.97 12.15
N LEU A 312 -29.66 -16.93 13.00
CA LEU A 312 -30.79 -16.81 13.92
C LEU A 312 -32.13 -16.71 13.16
N GLY A 313 -32.13 -16.05 12.00
CA GLY A 313 -33.27 -15.98 11.09
C GLY A 313 -33.70 -17.34 10.52
N LEU A 314 -32.78 -18.31 10.37
CA LEU A 314 -33.13 -19.65 9.86
C LEU A 314 -34.07 -20.43 10.80
N PHE A 315 -34.00 -20.18 12.10
CA PHE A 315 -34.90 -20.80 13.09
C PHE A 315 -36.35 -20.31 12.97
N TRP A 316 -36.57 -19.26 12.18
CA TRP A 316 -37.89 -18.74 11.86
C TRP A 316 -38.65 -19.58 10.83
N PHE A 317 -37.94 -20.43 10.07
CA PHE A 317 -38.56 -21.39 9.16
C PHE A 317 -39.15 -22.63 9.88
N ARG A 318 -38.96 -22.73 11.21
CA ARG A 318 -39.53 -23.82 12.03
C ARG A 318 -41.04 -23.64 12.20
N ARG A 319 -41.82 -24.70 11.91
CA ARG A 319 -43.28 -24.76 12.18
C ARG A 319 -43.56 -24.36 13.63
N GLY A 320 -44.46 -23.38 13.83
CA GLY A 320 -44.87 -22.88 15.14
C GLY A 320 -44.28 -21.51 15.54
N SER A 321 -43.32 -20.97 14.78
CA SER A 321 -42.78 -19.62 14.97
C SER A 321 -43.57 -18.61 14.13
N THR A 322 -44.68 -18.08 14.67
CA THR A 322 -45.49 -17.10 13.96
C THR A 322 -44.89 -15.70 14.08
N VAL A 323 -44.28 -15.22 13.00
CA VAL A 323 -44.46 -13.82 12.60
C VAL A 323 -45.04 -13.85 11.19
N PRO A 324 -46.14 -13.11 10.95
CA PRO A 324 -46.76 -13.11 9.64
C PRO A 324 -45.76 -12.54 8.64
N TRP A 325 -45.45 -13.32 7.61
CA TRP A 325 -44.61 -12.95 6.45
C TRP A 325 -45.10 -11.71 5.70
N VAL A 326 -46.23 -11.13 6.11
CA VAL A 326 -46.81 -9.90 5.58
C VAL A 326 -45.81 -8.75 5.54
N LEU A 327 -44.88 -8.63 6.50
CA LEU A 327 -43.84 -7.59 6.45
C LEU A 327 -42.75 -7.89 5.40
N LEU A 328 -42.39 -9.16 5.18
CA LEU A 328 -41.46 -9.58 4.13
C LEU A 328 -42.09 -9.48 2.73
N VAL A 329 -43.38 -9.77 2.62
CA VAL A 329 -44.17 -9.57 1.40
C VAL A 329 -44.37 -8.08 1.12
N ALA A 330 -44.62 -7.25 2.14
CA ALA A 330 -44.68 -5.80 2.01
C ALA A 330 -43.32 -5.18 1.65
N PHE A 331 -42.21 -5.77 2.11
CA PHE A 331 -40.86 -5.37 1.71
C PHE A 331 -40.51 -5.84 0.29
N ALA A 332 -40.99 -7.01 -0.13
CA ALA A 332 -40.86 -7.51 -1.50
C ALA A 332 -41.77 -6.78 -2.51
N LEU A 333 -42.89 -6.22 -2.05
CA LEU A 333 -43.81 -5.37 -2.80
C LEU A 333 -43.51 -3.87 -2.65
N ALA A 334 -42.51 -3.48 -1.85
CA ALA A 334 -42.04 -2.11 -1.82
C ALA A 334 -41.55 -1.78 -3.24
N PRO A 335 -41.90 -0.60 -3.80
CA PRO A 335 -41.53 -0.26 -5.16
C PRO A 335 -40.00 -0.27 -5.24
N ALA A 336 -39.46 -1.34 -5.82
CA ALA A 336 -38.07 -1.38 -6.18
C ALA A 336 -37.82 -0.16 -7.09
N PRO A 337 -36.72 0.58 -6.89
CA PRO A 337 -36.36 1.63 -7.84
C PRO A 337 -36.39 1.02 -9.25
N PRO A 338 -36.84 1.76 -10.28
CA PRO A 338 -36.99 1.21 -11.61
C PRO A 338 -35.69 0.55 -12.01
N ALA A 339 -35.72 -0.79 -12.04
CA ALA A 339 -34.60 -1.58 -12.50
C ALA A 339 -34.42 -1.18 -13.96
N ARG A 340 -33.40 -0.37 -14.23
CA ARG A 340 -32.94 -0.13 -15.59
C ARG A 340 -32.38 -1.48 -16.05
N ALA A 341 -33.23 -2.25 -16.72
CA ALA A 341 -32.79 -3.38 -17.52
C ALA A 341 -31.89 -2.82 -18.61
N GLN A 342 -30.61 -2.67 -18.30
CA GLN A 342 -29.60 -2.38 -19.27
C GLN A 342 -29.42 -3.66 -20.08
N GLU A 343 -29.64 -3.54 -21.38
CA GLU A 343 -29.59 -4.59 -22.38
C GLU A 343 -28.18 -5.21 -22.40
N GLN A 344 -27.93 -6.17 -21.52
CA GLN A 344 -26.72 -6.99 -21.50
C GLN A 344 -27.12 -8.44 -21.22
N ALA A 345 -26.35 -9.35 -21.82
CA ALA A 345 -26.56 -10.79 -21.92
C ALA A 345 -27.14 -11.47 -20.66
N ALA A 346 -27.75 -12.65 -20.85
CA ALA A 346 -28.29 -13.48 -19.77
C ALA A 346 -27.36 -13.50 -18.53
N PRO A 347 -27.91 -13.31 -17.31
CA PRO A 347 -27.10 -13.17 -16.11
C PRO A 347 -26.17 -14.37 -15.97
N LYS A 348 -24.86 -14.10 -15.86
CA LYS A 348 -23.87 -15.14 -15.60
C LYS A 348 -24.14 -15.72 -14.21
N PHE A 349 -23.75 -16.97 -13.96
CA PHE A 349 -23.93 -17.59 -12.63
C PHE A 349 -23.40 -16.71 -11.50
N LEU A 350 -22.28 -16.00 -11.71
CA LEU A 350 -21.72 -15.07 -10.72
C LEU A 350 -22.60 -13.85 -10.45
N ASP A 351 -23.36 -13.36 -11.43
CA ASP A 351 -24.27 -12.20 -11.28
C ASP A 351 -25.43 -12.50 -10.33
N LEU A 352 -25.73 -13.79 -10.08
CA LEU A 352 -26.74 -14.22 -9.11
C LEU A 352 -26.27 -14.07 -7.65
N TRP A 353 -24.95 -14.10 -7.43
CA TRP A 353 -24.36 -14.13 -6.08
C TRP A 353 -23.56 -12.88 -5.76
N LEU A 354 -23.00 -12.22 -6.78
CA LEU A 354 -22.09 -11.10 -6.64
C LEU A 354 -22.53 -9.92 -7.49
N THR A 355 -22.56 -8.74 -6.89
CA THR A 355 -22.77 -7.51 -7.64
C THR A 355 -21.60 -7.26 -8.60
N LEU A 356 -21.82 -6.47 -9.64
CA LEU A 356 -20.75 -6.07 -10.56
C LEU A 356 -19.58 -5.39 -9.84
N ASP A 357 -19.86 -4.61 -8.78
CA ASP A 357 -18.82 -4.03 -7.92
C ASP A 357 -18.04 -5.10 -7.14
N GLN A 358 -18.70 -6.14 -6.63
CA GLN A 358 -18.01 -7.25 -5.94
C GLN A 358 -17.15 -8.07 -6.90
N GLN A 359 -17.65 -8.32 -8.12
CA GLN A 359 -16.87 -8.97 -9.17
C GLN A 359 -15.67 -8.10 -9.60
N GLY A 360 -15.89 -6.79 -9.76
CA GLY A 360 -14.84 -5.82 -10.02
C GLY A 360 -13.79 -5.80 -8.92
N ARG A 361 -14.20 -5.90 -7.66
CA ARG A 361 -13.28 -5.96 -6.52
C ARG A 361 -12.42 -7.22 -6.54
N LEU A 362 -13.00 -8.37 -6.85
CA LEU A 362 -12.22 -9.61 -7.00
C LEU A 362 -11.20 -9.53 -8.14
N ALA A 363 -11.55 -8.88 -9.25
CA ALA A 363 -10.61 -8.65 -10.35
C ALA A 363 -9.49 -7.68 -9.94
N PHE A 364 -9.84 -6.59 -9.25
CA PHE A 364 -8.92 -5.58 -8.73
C PHE A 364 -7.91 -6.17 -7.75
N ASP A 365 -8.38 -6.97 -6.78
CA ASP A 365 -7.51 -7.61 -5.77
C ASP A 365 -6.56 -8.66 -6.39
N ARG A 366 -6.88 -9.19 -7.58
CA ARG A 366 -5.98 -10.07 -8.36
C ARG A 366 -4.99 -9.30 -9.24
N GLY A 367 -5.06 -7.98 -9.26
CA GLY A 367 -4.23 -7.12 -10.10
C GLY A 367 -4.74 -6.92 -11.54
N ASP A 368 -5.89 -7.49 -11.91
CA ASP A 368 -6.51 -7.26 -13.24
C ASP A 368 -7.35 -5.97 -13.22
N ASN A 369 -6.64 -4.85 -13.19
CA ASN A 369 -7.23 -3.52 -13.08
C ASN A 369 -8.08 -3.15 -14.31
N ALA A 370 -7.70 -3.63 -15.50
CA ALA A 370 -8.41 -3.35 -16.74
C ALA A 370 -9.78 -4.06 -16.79
N ALA A 371 -9.85 -5.31 -16.33
CA ALA A 371 -11.14 -5.99 -16.18
C ALA A 371 -11.96 -5.38 -15.04
N ALA A 372 -11.33 -5.05 -13.91
CA ALA A 372 -12.00 -4.43 -12.78
C ALA A 372 -12.69 -3.11 -13.14
N ALA A 373 -12.02 -2.25 -13.92
CA ALA A 373 -12.58 -0.98 -14.38
C ALA A 373 -13.87 -1.15 -15.21
N LYS A 374 -13.99 -2.26 -15.96
CA LYS A 374 -15.19 -2.57 -16.75
C LYS A 374 -16.33 -3.10 -15.89
N LEU A 375 -16.01 -3.74 -14.76
CA LEU A 375 -16.98 -4.36 -13.85
C LEU A 375 -17.54 -3.36 -12.84
N PHE A 376 -16.72 -2.48 -12.25
CA PHE A 376 -17.21 -1.54 -11.26
C PHE A 376 -18.33 -0.65 -11.82
N THR A 377 -19.45 -0.61 -11.12
CA THR A 377 -20.58 0.31 -11.31
C THR A 377 -20.35 1.59 -10.52
N ASP A 378 -19.77 1.49 -9.33
CA ASP A 378 -19.36 2.65 -8.53
C ASP A 378 -18.30 3.49 -9.27
N PRO A 379 -18.54 4.81 -9.48
CA PRO A 379 -17.65 5.66 -10.27
C PRO A 379 -16.28 5.85 -9.62
N MET A 380 -16.19 5.81 -8.29
CA MET A 380 -14.92 5.94 -7.58
C MET A 380 -14.04 4.73 -7.88
N TRP A 381 -14.55 3.52 -7.63
CA TRP A 381 -13.83 2.29 -7.88
C TRP A 381 -13.52 2.04 -9.35
N ARG A 382 -14.45 2.39 -10.25
CA ARG A 382 -14.21 2.37 -11.69
C ARG A 382 -13.03 3.25 -12.07
N GLY A 383 -13.00 4.48 -11.55
CA GLY A 383 -11.92 5.41 -11.84
C GLY A 383 -10.59 4.95 -11.27
N ILE A 384 -10.56 4.41 -10.05
CA ILE A 384 -9.35 3.90 -9.40
C ILE A 384 -8.78 2.72 -10.20
N ALA A 385 -9.64 1.78 -10.60
CA ALA A 385 -9.25 0.65 -11.41
C ALA A 385 -8.70 1.10 -12.78
N ALA A 386 -9.37 2.04 -13.45
CA ALA A 386 -8.89 2.60 -14.72
C ALA A 386 -7.53 3.32 -14.55
N TYR A 387 -7.37 4.10 -13.48
CA TYR A 387 -6.12 4.81 -13.17
C TYR A 387 -4.95 3.84 -12.96
N ARG A 388 -5.18 2.74 -12.23
CA ARG A 388 -4.18 1.66 -12.03
C ARG A 388 -3.94 0.80 -13.27
N ALA A 389 -4.88 0.81 -14.22
CA ALA A 389 -4.70 0.21 -15.53
C ALA A 389 -3.98 1.16 -16.52
N PHE A 390 -3.52 2.32 -16.06
CA PHE A 390 -2.92 3.39 -16.88
C PHE A 390 -3.88 3.99 -17.92
N ASP A 391 -5.19 3.73 -17.80
CA ASP A 391 -6.24 4.36 -18.61
C ASP A 391 -6.72 5.63 -17.91
N TYR A 392 -5.85 6.65 -17.94
CA TYR A 392 -6.09 7.92 -17.26
C TYR A 392 -7.27 8.70 -17.82
N LEU A 393 -7.61 8.50 -19.09
CA LEU A 393 -8.77 9.11 -19.71
C LEU A 393 -10.07 8.53 -19.12
N ALA A 394 -10.21 7.21 -19.10
CA ALA A 394 -11.37 6.56 -18.50
C ALA A 394 -11.46 6.83 -16.99
N ALA A 395 -10.32 6.93 -16.31
CA ALA A 395 -10.24 7.32 -14.90
C ALA A 395 -10.82 8.72 -14.68
N ALA A 396 -10.37 9.71 -15.46
CA ALA A 396 -10.86 11.08 -15.38
C ALA A 396 -12.38 11.16 -15.66
N GLU A 397 -12.89 10.42 -16.65
CA GLU A 397 -14.32 10.37 -16.93
C GLU A 397 -15.15 9.79 -15.79
N ALA A 398 -14.62 8.78 -15.08
CA ALA A 398 -15.27 8.20 -13.93
C ALA A 398 -15.27 9.17 -12.73
N PHE A 399 -14.13 9.77 -12.41
CA PHE A 399 -13.99 10.71 -11.30
C PHE A 399 -14.80 11.99 -11.48
N ARG A 400 -14.98 12.46 -12.71
CA ARG A 400 -15.80 13.66 -13.01
C ARG A 400 -17.26 13.51 -12.58
N LYS A 401 -17.73 12.29 -12.35
CA LYS A 401 -19.10 12.01 -11.87
C LYS A 401 -19.22 12.12 -10.34
N ILE A 402 -18.13 12.42 -9.63
CA ILE A 402 -18.05 12.36 -8.18
C ILE A 402 -17.77 13.75 -7.63
N ASP A 403 -18.79 14.37 -7.05
CA ASP A 403 -18.68 15.71 -6.45
C ASP A 403 -18.28 15.62 -4.96
N THR A 404 -17.06 15.16 -4.71
CA THR A 404 -16.46 15.07 -3.37
C THR A 404 -15.02 15.55 -3.43
N VAL A 405 -14.45 15.99 -2.30
CA VAL A 405 -13.05 16.45 -2.23
C VAL A 405 -12.10 15.38 -2.76
N GLU A 406 -12.33 14.12 -2.39
CA GLU A 406 -11.56 12.96 -2.85
C GLU A 406 -11.74 12.71 -4.35
N GLY A 407 -12.96 12.87 -4.87
CA GLY A 407 -13.27 12.73 -6.31
C GLY A 407 -12.57 13.80 -7.16
N HIS A 408 -12.58 15.05 -6.70
CA HIS A 408 -11.87 16.16 -7.36
C HIS A 408 -10.35 15.98 -7.28
N PHE A 409 -9.82 15.49 -6.16
CA PHE A 409 -8.39 15.18 -6.04
C PHE A 409 -7.97 14.05 -6.98
N ALA A 410 -8.78 12.99 -7.07
CA ALA A 410 -8.59 11.88 -7.99
C ALA A 410 -8.65 12.31 -9.46
N LEU A 411 -9.61 13.17 -9.80
CA LEU A 411 -9.75 13.76 -11.13
C LEU A 411 -8.49 14.58 -11.47
N GLY A 412 -8.00 15.40 -10.54
CA GLY A 412 -6.75 16.16 -10.70
C GLY A 412 -5.56 15.26 -10.99
N ASN A 413 -5.42 14.15 -10.25
CA ASN A 413 -4.37 13.15 -10.49
C ASN A 413 -4.51 12.53 -11.89
N ALA A 414 -5.70 12.07 -12.26
CA ALA A 414 -5.94 11.43 -13.56
C ALA A 414 -5.69 12.38 -14.74
N GLU A 415 -6.20 13.61 -14.69
CA GLU A 415 -5.99 14.63 -15.74
C GLU A 415 -4.51 15.04 -15.84
N ALA A 416 -3.76 15.05 -14.72
CA ALA A 416 -2.33 15.33 -14.74
C ALA A 416 -1.56 14.22 -15.48
N HIS A 417 -1.83 12.95 -15.20
CA HIS A 417 -1.20 11.84 -15.92
C HIS A 417 -1.60 11.79 -17.39
N ASN A 418 -2.78 12.29 -17.75
CA ASN A 418 -3.24 12.45 -19.13
C ASN A 418 -2.66 13.71 -19.82
N HIS A 419 -1.73 14.42 -19.18
CA HIS A 419 -1.13 15.68 -19.65
C HIS A 419 -2.14 16.82 -19.90
N ALA A 420 -3.35 16.72 -19.34
CA ALA A 420 -4.37 17.76 -19.35
C ALA A 420 -4.14 18.74 -18.20
N TRP A 421 -2.98 19.39 -18.20
CA TRP A 421 -2.45 20.17 -17.08
C TRP A 421 -3.41 21.25 -16.59
N GLU A 422 -4.06 21.99 -17.49
CA GLU A 422 -5.04 23.02 -17.15
C GLU A 422 -6.25 22.45 -16.38
N LYS A 423 -6.76 21.29 -16.82
CA LYS A 423 -7.88 20.62 -16.14
C LYS A 423 -7.47 20.10 -14.78
N ALA A 424 -6.27 19.55 -14.67
CA ALA A 424 -5.71 19.09 -13.41
C ALA A 424 -5.51 20.24 -12.41
N ILE A 425 -4.98 21.39 -12.86
CA ILE A 425 -4.85 22.61 -12.04
C ILE A 425 -6.21 23.00 -11.47
N LYS A 426 -7.24 23.09 -12.33
CA LYS A 426 -8.58 23.45 -11.90
C LYS A 426 -9.14 22.49 -10.85
N ALA A 427 -8.99 21.18 -11.05
CA ALA A 427 -9.45 20.18 -10.10
C ALA A 427 -8.74 20.30 -8.74
N TYR A 428 -7.42 20.54 -8.69
CA TYR A 428 -6.72 20.76 -7.43
C TYR A 428 -7.10 22.09 -6.76
N GLU A 429 -7.38 23.14 -7.52
CA GLU A 429 -7.87 24.40 -6.97
C GLU A 429 -9.24 24.23 -6.31
N GLU A 430 -10.14 23.44 -6.91
CA GLU A 430 -11.43 23.06 -6.31
C GLU A 430 -11.25 22.28 -5.00
N VAL A 431 -10.30 21.33 -4.95
CA VAL A 431 -9.93 20.63 -3.71
C VAL A 431 -9.43 21.59 -2.64
N LEU A 432 -8.56 22.54 -3.00
CA LEU A 432 -7.98 23.49 -2.05
C LEU A 432 -8.98 24.57 -1.62
N ALA A 433 -9.97 24.89 -2.44
CA ALA A 433 -11.09 25.75 -2.06
C ALA A 433 -11.97 25.07 -0.99
N ALA A 434 -12.27 23.77 -1.15
CA ALA A 434 -13.04 23.01 -0.16
C ALA A 434 -12.22 22.67 1.10
N GLN A 435 -10.94 22.34 0.95
CA GLN A 435 -10.04 21.95 2.03
C GLN A 435 -8.66 22.64 1.89
N PRO A 436 -8.50 23.88 2.39
CA PRO A 436 -7.26 24.65 2.28
C PRO A 436 -6.03 23.99 2.93
N GLY A 437 -6.23 23.01 3.81
CA GLY A 437 -5.17 22.24 4.48
C GLY A 437 -4.68 21.01 3.71
N HIS A 438 -5.24 20.70 2.53
CA HIS A 438 -4.94 19.46 1.81
C HIS A 438 -3.52 19.46 1.22
N ALA A 439 -2.54 18.93 1.97
CA ALA A 439 -1.11 19.00 1.63
C ALA A 439 -0.78 18.38 0.26
N ALA A 440 -1.34 17.20 -0.04
CA ALA A 440 -1.08 16.51 -1.31
C ALA A 440 -1.58 17.29 -2.53
N ALA A 441 -2.71 18.01 -2.42
CA ALA A 441 -3.25 18.81 -3.51
C ALA A 441 -2.38 20.05 -3.76
N LYS A 442 -1.84 20.67 -2.71
CA LYS A 442 -0.87 21.78 -2.85
C LYS A 442 0.40 21.34 -3.57
N GLN A 443 0.94 20.18 -3.18
CA GLN A 443 2.14 19.62 -3.79
C GLN A 443 1.90 19.26 -5.26
N ASN A 444 0.83 18.52 -5.56
CA ASN A 444 0.52 18.12 -6.93
C ASN A 444 0.21 19.33 -7.82
N LEU A 445 -0.50 20.34 -7.31
CA LEU A 445 -0.75 21.59 -8.03
C LEU A 445 0.55 22.30 -8.42
N ALA A 446 1.54 22.35 -7.51
CA ALA A 446 2.84 22.95 -7.82
C ALA A 446 3.59 22.18 -8.92
N ILE A 447 3.54 20.84 -8.88
CA ILE A 447 4.15 19.97 -9.90
C ILE A 447 3.49 20.20 -11.26
N VAL A 448 2.16 20.20 -11.32
CA VAL A 448 1.42 20.37 -12.57
C VAL A 448 1.61 21.75 -13.17
N ARG A 449 1.64 22.81 -12.35
CA ARG A 449 1.96 24.16 -12.84
C ARG A 449 3.37 24.24 -13.42
N ALA A 450 4.35 23.63 -12.76
CA ALA A 450 5.72 23.56 -13.29
C ALA A 450 5.78 22.75 -14.61
N ALA A 451 5.00 21.67 -14.72
CA ALA A 451 4.92 20.87 -15.94
C ALA A 451 4.28 21.64 -17.11
N LEU A 452 3.22 22.41 -16.86
CA LEU A 452 2.57 23.28 -17.85
C LEU A 452 3.54 24.37 -18.35
N GLU A 453 4.20 25.08 -17.44
CA GLU A 453 5.21 26.09 -17.78
C GLU A 453 6.37 25.50 -18.61
N ALA A 454 6.86 24.32 -18.23
CA ALA A 454 7.91 23.63 -18.99
C ALA A 454 7.44 23.25 -20.40
N ALA A 455 6.20 22.76 -20.55
CA ALA A 455 5.59 22.42 -21.83
C ALA A 455 5.41 23.67 -22.71
N GLU A 456 4.93 24.78 -22.16
CA GLU A 456 4.83 26.06 -22.87
C GLU A 456 6.18 26.62 -23.26
N ALA A 457 7.18 26.58 -22.37
CA ALA A 457 8.53 27.04 -22.65
C ALA A 457 9.16 26.25 -23.79
N LYS A 458 8.95 24.93 -23.84
CA LYS A 458 9.36 24.09 -24.96
C LYS A 458 8.67 24.52 -26.26
N ARG A 459 7.36 24.69 -26.24
CA ARG A 459 6.58 25.15 -27.40
C ARG A 459 7.03 26.52 -27.91
N ARG A 460 7.32 27.48 -27.01
CA ARG A 460 7.83 28.81 -27.38
C ARG A 460 9.22 28.75 -28.02
N LYS A 461 10.06 27.78 -27.67
CA LYS A 461 11.36 27.54 -28.32
C LYS A 461 11.18 26.97 -29.73
N GLU A 462 10.27 26.02 -29.89
CA GLU A 462 9.91 25.44 -31.19
C GLU A 462 9.29 26.49 -32.13
N GLU A 463 8.42 27.37 -31.63
CA GLU A 463 7.79 28.45 -32.42
C GLU A 463 8.76 29.59 -32.79
N LYS A 464 9.84 29.78 -32.03
CA LYS A 464 10.88 30.80 -32.31
C LYS A 464 11.92 30.36 -33.35
N GLY A 465 11.79 29.15 -33.92
CA GLY A 465 12.69 28.69 -34.97
C GLY A 465 14.11 28.40 -34.50
N GLU A 466 14.33 28.15 -33.21
CA GLU A 466 15.52 27.42 -32.75
C GLU A 466 15.32 25.94 -33.14
N GLN A 467 15.37 25.66 -34.44
CA GLN A 467 15.62 24.31 -34.91
C GLN A 467 16.92 23.82 -34.24
N PRO A 468 17.00 22.56 -33.76
CA PRO A 468 18.30 21.90 -33.62
C PRO A 468 19.03 22.12 -34.96
N PRO A 469 20.33 22.46 -34.98
CA PRO A 469 21.02 22.73 -36.23
C PRO A 469 20.70 21.59 -37.19
N ASP A 470 20.17 21.94 -38.39
CA ASP A 470 19.94 21.02 -39.49
C ASP A 470 21.26 20.30 -39.75
N MET A 471 21.45 19.15 -39.09
CA MET A 471 22.44 18.19 -39.50
C MET A 471 21.90 17.65 -40.83
N LYS A 472 22.38 18.25 -41.92
CA LYS A 472 22.27 17.64 -43.25
C LYS A 472 22.67 16.18 -43.09
N ALA A 473 21.89 15.27 -43.66
CA ALA A 473 22.24 13.86 -43.68
C ALA A 473 23.70 13.71 -44.09
N ASP A 474 24.51 13.04 -43.27
CA ASP A 474 25.93 12.87 -43.52
C ASP A 474 26.13 12.32 -44.94
N GLU A 475 26.89 13.03 -45.77
CA GLU A 475 27.35 12.48 -47.03
C GLU A 475 28.20 11.25 -46.73
N THR A 476 27.74 10.09 -47.20
CA THR A 476 28.49 8.84 -47.12
C THR A 476 29.71 8.93 -48.05
N LYS A 477 30.81 9.49 -47.53
CA LYS A 477 32.14 9.34 -48.13
C LYS A 477 32.76 8.03 -47.66
N VAL A 478 32.60 7.00 -48.48
CA VAL A 478 33.39 5.77 -48.35
C VAL A 478 34.81 6.10 -48.83
N ASP A 479 35.76 6.25 -47.89
CA ASP A 479 37.18 6.36 -48.21
C ASP A 479 37.68 4.98 -48.70
N PRO A 480 38.04 4.81 -49.99
CA PRO A 480 38.43 3.51 -50.53
C PRO A 480 39.80 3.03 -50.01
N LYS A 481 40.51 3.81 -49.16
CA LYS A 481 41.91 3.54 -48.80
C LYS A 481 42.17 3.24 -47.32
N GLN A 482 41.18 3.17 -46.44
CA GLN A 482 41.44 2.95 -45.01
C GLN A 482 41.70 1.47 -44.68
N LYS A 483 42.99 1.06 -44.78
CA LYS A 483 43.50 -0.20 -44.23
C LYS A 483 43.71 -0.07 -42.72
N GLY A 484 42.86 -0.74 -41.94
CA GLY A 484 43.12 -1.18 -40.56
C GLY A 484 43.15 -0.07 -39.50
N GLY A 485 42.21 -0.12 -38.55
CA GLY A 485 42.16 0.82 -37.43
C GLY A 485 43.37 0.71 -36.48
N LYS A 486 43.98 1.85 -36.14
CA LYS A 486 44.96 1.96 -35.05
C LYS A 486 44.24 2.17 -33.73
N ARG A 487 44.64 1.40 -32.71
CA ARG A 487 44.24 1.60 -31.31
C ARG A 487 44.88 2.90 -30.81
N VAL A 488 44.06 3.83 -30.33
CA VAL A 488 44.51 5.06 -29.67
C VAL A 488 44.22 4.93 -28.19
N GLU A 489 45.25 5.16 -27.37
CA GLU A 489 45.17 5.17 -25.92
C GLU A 489 44.93 6.62 -25.49
N VAL A 490 43.77 6.88 -24.87
CA VAL A 490 43.33 8.25 -24.50
C VAL A 490 43.86 8.59 -23.12
N GLN A 491 44.48 9.77 -22.96
CA GLN A 491 44.95 10.25 -21.67
C GLN A 491 43.88 11.11 -20.97
N PRO A 492 43.92 11.22 -19.62
CA PRO A 492 42.86 11.87 -18.82
C PRO A 492 42.64 13.37 -19.09
N GLN A 493 43.42 13.98 -19.98
CA GLN A 493 43.42 15.42 -20.26
C GLN A 493 42.51 15.79 -21.45
N ASP A 494 42.04 14.80 -22.22
CA ASP A 494 41.34 14.99 -23.50
C ASP A 494 39.80 15.16 -23.37
N VAL A 495 39.27 15.26 -22.15
CA VAL A 495 37.83 15.07 -21.84
C VAL A 495 36.93 16.29 -22.12
N THR A 496 37.45 17.39 -22.71
CA THR A 496 36.69 18.65 -22.88
C THR A 496 36.45 19.09 -24.33
N THR A 497 36.76 18.25 -25.32
CA THR A 497 36.55 18.58 -26.76
C THR A 497 35.31 17.90 -27.35
N GLU A 498 34.80 18.40 -28.49
CA GLU A 498 33.68 17.78 -29.24
C GLU A 498 33.96 16.30 -29.60
N GLY A 499 35.24 15.92 -29.77
CA GLY A 499 35.63 14.52 -29.95
C GLY A 499 35.37 13.63 -28.72
N ALA A 500 35.30 14.20 -27.52
CA ALA A 500 34.90 13.49 -26.30
C ALA A 500 33.40 13.22 -26.27
N ALA A 501 32.56 14.07 -26.87
CA ALA A 501 31.13 13.81 -27.03
C ALA A 501 30.86 12.68 -28.05
N GLU A 502 31.67 12.60 -29.11
CA GLU A 502 31.59 11.50 -30.07
C GLU A 502 32.16 10.18 -29.51
N ALA A 503 33.23 10.24 -28.71
CA ALA A 503 33.73 9.11 -27.93
C ALA A 503 32.73 8.67 -26.85
N TRP A 504 31.99 9.62 -26.26
CA TRP A 504 30.89 9.36 -25.33
C TRP A 504 29.71 8.70 -26.05
N MET A 505 29.34 9.14 -27.26
CA MET A 505 28.31 8.52 -28.10
C MET A 505 28.69 7.11 -28.59
N ARG A 506 29.99 6.84 -28.84
CA ARG A 506 30.47 5.47 -29.07
C ARG A 506 30.46 4.63 -27.79
N ALA A 507 30.65 5.27 -26.63
CA ALA A 507 30.46 4.65 -25.32
C ALA A 507 28.98 4.48 -24.92
N VAL A 508 28.01 5.04 -25.67
CA VAL A 508 26.57 4.69 -25.50
C VAL A 508 26.26 3.27 -26.00
N GLN A 509 27.19 2.62 -26.73
CA GLN A 509 27.16 1.16 -26.98
C GLN A 509 27.84 0.33 -25.89
N THR A 510 28.02 0.87 -24.68
CA THR A 510 28.62 0.11 -23.58
C THR A 510 27.58 -0.76 -22.87
N SER A 511 28.01 -1.92 -22.38
CA SER A 511 27.15 -2.77 -21.55
C SER A 511 26.76 -2.01 -20.26
N PRO A 512 25.60 -2.29 -19.63
CA PRO A 512 25.24 -1.66 -18.36
C PRO A 512 26.33 -1.80 -17.28
N ALA A 513 27.15 -2.85 -17.36
CA ALA A 513 28.28 -3.08 -16.44
C ALA A 513 29.40 -2.04 -16.63
N ASP A 514 29.78 -1.75 -17.87
CA ASP A 514 30.81 -0.76 -18.19
C ASP A 514 30.38 0.66 -17.78
N PHE A 515 29.12 1.00 -18.04
CA PHE A 515 28.53 2.25 -17.59
C PHE A 515 28.59 2.38 -16.06
N LEU A 516 28.15 1.37 -15.32
CA LEU A 516 28.17 1.39 -13.86
C LEU A 516 29.59 1.45 -13.30
N LYS A 517 30.54 0.71 -13.88
CA LYS A 517 31.94 0.73 -13.47
C LYS A 517 32.54 2.13 -13.60
N LEU A 518 32.33 2.80 -14.74
CA LEU A 518 32.78 4.18 -14.95
C LEU A 518 32.10 5.15 -13.98
N LYS A 519 30.77 5.05 -13.83
CA LYS A 519 29.98 5.89 -12.91
C LYS A 519 30.49 5.78 -11.48
N PHE A 520 30.72 4.56 -10.99
CA PHE A 520 31.17 4.32 -9.62
C PHE A 520 32.60 4.81 -9.38
N ALA A 521 33.49 4.62 -10.36
CA ALA A 521 34.85 5.14 -10.29
C ALA A 521 34.85 6.69 -10.18
N ILE A 522 34.04 7.38 -10.99
CA ILE A 522 33.90 8.85 -10.91
C ILE A 522 33.33 9.28 -9.56
N GLN A 523 32.31 8.58 -9.05
CA GLN A 523 31.69 8.90 -7.76
C GLN A 523 32.64 8.67 -6.58
N ALA A 524 33.47 7.62 -6.63
CA ALA A 524 34.45 7.31 -5.59
C ALA A 524 35.65 8.28 -5.61
N ALA A 525 35.94 8.91 -6.75
CA ALA A 525 37.00 9.91 -6.90
C ALA A 525 36.59 11.32 -6.46
N LYS A 526 35.29 11.58 -6.23
CA LYS A 526 34.83 12.86 -5.69
C LYS A 526 35.19 12.93 -4.20
N PRO A 527 35.88 14.00 -3.75
CA PRO A 527 36.33 14.15 -2.36
C PRO A 527 35.19 14.31 -1.36
#